data_AF-A0A1N6E743-F1
#
_entry.id   AF-A0A1N6E743-F1
#
_cell.length_a   1.000
_cell.length_b   1.000
_cell.length_c   1.000
_cell.angle_alpha   90.00
_cell.angle_beta   90.00
_cell.angle_gamma   90.00
#
_symmetry.space_group_name_H-M   'P 1'
#
loop_
_entity.id
_entity.type
_entity.pdbx_description
1 polymer ?
#
loop_
_entity_poly.entity_id
_entity_poly.type
_entity_poly.pdbx_seq_one_letter_code
_entity_poly.pdbx_strand_id
1 'polypeptide(L)'
;MILWLLASAALIWLACAAGWLWLSAGLRGEGLRGRAGRIAVQLSGFALLAGVLGGSPLVALAGAAFPPTALLLLDRILRAPELASALLPWALGGALAGGLLSGLFLWWRGARTTWALGLSLLAGTLAMTVSGEVISRRAMCSAAADHGATTVLRNSFSWSLRHPRRAFNFEVHGLTRHDEVTRIWSYRSVSWHALPETIARNIDVPPHRLPCP
;
A
#
# COMPACT_ATOMS: atom_id res chain seq x y z
N MET A 1 -11.25 28.19 -18.00
CA MET A 1 -12.13 27.41 -17.08
C MET A 1 -11.35 26.41 -16.23
N ILE A 2 -10.52 25.54 -16.83
CA ILE A 2 -9.73 24.51 -16.10
C ILE A 2 -8.77 25.11 -15.05
N LEU A 3 -8.08 26.21 -15.36
CA LEU A 3 -7.14 26.85 -14.43
C LEU A 3 -7.80 27.35 -13.14
N TRP A 4 -9.01 27.91 -13.23
CA TRP A 4 -9.78 28.39 -12.08
C TRP A 4 -10.24 27.25 -11.18
N LEU A 5 -10.68 26.12 -11.77
CA LEU A 5 -11.07 24.94 -11.00
C LEU A 5 -9.88 24.34 -10.24
N LEU A 6 -8.70 24.31 -10.86
CA LEU A 6 -7.47 23.84 -10.21
C LEU A 6 -7.03 24.77 -9.07
N ALA A 7 -7.10 26.08 -9.28
CA ALA A 7 -6.78 27.05 -8.24
C ALA A 7 -7.73 26.94 -7.03
N SER A 8 -9.04 26.82 -7.26
CA SER A 8 -10.02 26.63 -6.18
C SER A 8 -9.81 25.32 -5.43
N ALA A 9 -9.53 24.22 -6.14
CA ALA A 9 -9.23 22.94 -5.52
C ALA A 9 -7.96 23.01 -4.64
N ALA A 10 -6.91 23.69 -5.11
CA ALA A 10 -5.68 23.90 -4.36
C ALA A 10 -5.92 24.73 -3.09
N LEU A 11 -6.71 25.79 -3.16
CA LEU A 11 -7.05 26.63 -2.00
C LEU A 11 -7.87 25.86 -0.95
N ILE A 12 -8.89 25.11 -1.39
CA ILE A 12 -9.69 24.24 -0.49
C ILE A 12 -8.76 23.23 0.19
N TRP A 13 -7.87 22.60 -0.58
CA TRP A 13 -6.92 21.64 -0.05
C TRP A 13 -5.99 22.27 1.01
N LEU A 14 -5.43 23.45 0.72
CA LEU A 14 -4.56 24.17 1.66
C LEU A 14 -5.30 24.54 2.95
N ALA A 15 -6.57 24.97 2.85
CA ALA A 15 -7.39 25.27 4.01
C ALA A 15 -7.66 24.02 4.87
N CYS A 16 -7.99 22.89 4.24
CA CYS A 16 -8.16 21.61 4.92
C CYS A 16 -6.87 21.12 5.57
N ALA A 17 -5.73 21.23 4.88
CA ALA A 17 -4.42 20.88 5.41
C ALA A 17 -4.04 21.77 6.61
N ALA A 18 -4.28 23.08 6.53
CA ALA A 18 -4.05 24.00 7.65
C ALA A 18 -4.93 23.66 8.86
N GLY A 19 -6.22 23.37 8.65
CA GLY A 19 -7.12 22.91 9.71
C GLY A 19 -6.67 21.59 10.34
N TRP A 20 -6.16 20.66 9.54
CA TRP A 20 -5.63 19.38 10.01
C TRP A 20 -4.34 19.56 10.83
N LEU A 21 -3.41 20.42 10.38
CA LEU A 21 -2.20 20.74 11.12
C LEU A 21 -2.52 21.44 12.45
N TRP A 22 -3.52 22.33 12.47
CA TRP A 22 -4.01 22.94 13.71
C TRP A 22 -4.59 21.90 14.67
N LEU A 23 -5.33 20.91 14.16
CA LEU A 23 -5.84 19.78 14.95
C LEU A 23 -4.69 18.96 15.54
N SER A 24 -3.69 18.62 14.72
CA SER A 24 -2.47 17.91 15.14
C SER A 24 -1.66 18.68 16.18
N ALA A 25 -1.58 20.01 16.09
CA ALA A 25 -0.94 20.85 17.12
C ALA A 25 -1.64 20.73 18.49
N GLY A 26 -2.91 20.31 18.51
CA GLY A 26 -3.65 19.97 19.72
C GLY A 26 -3.07 18.80 20.53
N LEU A 27 -2.11 18.03 20.00
CA LEU A 27 -1.37 16.94 20.67
C LEU A 27 -0.93 17.29 22.11
N ARG A 28 -0.47 18.52 22.32
CA ARG A 28 0.05 19.01 23.60
C ARG A 28 -1.04 19.47 24.57
N GLY A 29 -2.29 19.56 24.10
CA GLY A 29 -3.42 19.97 24.90
C GLY A 29 -4.00 18.83 25.75
N GLU A 30 -4.85 19.21 26.70
CA GLU A 30 -5.65 18.29 27.51
C GLU A 30 -7.11 18.24 27.01
N GLY A 31 -7.93 17.39 27.64
CA GLY A 31 -9.34 17.25 27.29
C GLY A 31 -9.60 16.74 25.87
N LEU A 32 -10.70 17.19 25.26
CA LEU A 32 -11.13 16.79 23.91
C LEU A 32 -10.12 17.20 22.83
N ARG A 33 -9.55 18.39 22.93
CA ARG A 33 -8.55 18.91 21.97
C ARG A 33 -7.29 18.06 21.96
N GLY A 34 -6.82 17.65 23.15
CA GLY A 34 -5.69 16.71 23.30
C GLY A 34 -5.94 15.35 22.67
N ARG A 35 -7.14 14.79 22.88
CA ARG A 35 -7.52 13.50 22.29
C ARG A 35 -7.60 13.58 20.76
N ALA A 36 -8.27 14.61 20.24
CA ALA A 36 -8.41 14.83 18.80
C ALA A 36 -7.04 15.03 18.13
N GLY A 37 -6.13 15.80 18.73
CA GLY A 37 -4.78 15.98 18.21
C GLY A 37 -3.95 14.71 18.18
N ARG A 38 -4.04 13.85 19.22
CA ARG A 38 -3.37 12.53 19.22
C ARG A 38 -3.91 11.61 18.14
N ILE A 39 -5.22 11.62 17.88
CA ILE A 39 -5.83 10.85 16.79
C ILE A 39 -5.36 11.38 15.42
N ALA A 40 -5.38 12.70 15.24
CA ALA A 40 -4.94 13.36 14.01
C ALA A 40 -3.48 13.02 13.67
N VAL A 41 -2.58 13.09 14.65
CA VAL A 41 -1.16 12.72 14.48
C VAL A 41 -1.00 11.25 14.10
N GLN A 42 -1.76 10.34 14.70
CA GLN A 42 -1.70 8.91 14.34
C GLN A 42 -2.17 8.66 12.91
N LEU A 43 -3.25 9.33 12.48
CA LEU A 43 -3.73 9.25 11.10
C LEU A 43 -2.72 9.86 10.11
N SER A 44 -2.09 10.98 10.45
CA SER A 44 -1.03 11.61 9.65
C SER A 44 0.21 10.71 9.54
N GLY A 45 0.65 10.11 10.65
CA GLY A 45 1.77 9.16 10.65
C GLY A 45 1.47 7.91 9.83
N PHE A 46 0.24 7.40 9.90
CA PHE A 46 -0.21 6.30 9.07
C PHE A 46 -0.23 6.67 7.58
N ALA A 47 -0.81 7.83 7.23
CA ALA A 47 -0.86 8.30 5.85
C ALA A 47 0.55 8.52 5.27
N LEU A 48 1.48 9.02 6.09
CA LEU A 48 2.90 9.13 5.74
C LEU A 48 3.50 7.75 5.44
N LEU A 49 3.32 6.78 6.36
CA LEU A 49 3.83 5.42 6.19
C LEU A 49 3.25 4.76 4.93
N ALA A 50 1.94 4.84 4.72
CA ALA A 50 1.26 4.30 3.56
C ALA A 50 1.77 4.92 2.24
N GLY A 51 1.96 6.25 2.21
CA GLY A 51 2.50 6.92 1.02
C GLY A 51 3.97 6.59 0.73
N VAL A 52 4.79 6.43 1.77
CA VAL A 52 6.19 5.97 1.62
C VAL A 52 6.23 4.54 1.09
N LEU A 53 5.39 3.65 1.63
CA LEU A 53 5.25 2.28 1.14
C LEU A 53 4.78 2.24 -0.32
N GLY A 54 3.93 3.19 -0.73
CA GLY A 54 3.50 3.38 -2.12
C GLY A 54 4.56 4.02 -3.05
N GLY A 55 5.79 4.24 -2.57
CA GLY A 55 6.91 4.69 -3.40
C GLY A 55 6.87 6.17 -3.81
N SER A 56 6.05 7.01 -3.14
CA SER A 56 5.93 8.43 -3.49
C SER A 56 6.05 9.33 -2.26
N PRO A 57 7.25 9.91 -2.01
CA PRO A 57 7.48 10.83 -0.89
C PRO A 57 6.54 12.04 -0.90
N LEU A 58 6.21 12.57 -2.09
CA LEU A 58 5.29 13.70 -2.22
C LEU A 58 3.85 13.31 -1.85
N VAL A 59 3.39 12.12 -2.25
CA VAL A 59 2.06 11.61 -1.86
C VAL A 59 2.03 11.32 -0.36
N ALA A 60 3.13 10.81 0.20
CA ALA A 60 3.28 10.58 1.63
C ALA A 60 3.17 11.88 2.44
N LEU A 61 3.87 12.93 2.03
CA LEU A 61 3.83 14.23 2.69
C LEU A 61 2.46 14.91 2.54
N ALA A 62 1.87 14.89 1.34
CA ALA A 62 0.52 15.41 1.12
C ALA A 62 -0.53 14.63 1.94
N GLY A 63 -0.38 13.31 2.04
CA GLY A 63 -1.20 12.44 2.86
C GLY A 63 -1.04 12.70 4.36
N ALA A 64 0.19 12.93 4.84
CA ALA A 64 0.42 13.27 6.23
C ALA A 64 -0.19 14.64 6.60
N ALA A 65 -0.10 15.62 5.70
CA ALA A 65 -0.68 16.95 5.89
C ALA A 65 -2.21 16.94 5.86
N PHE A 66 -2.81 16.07 5.03
CA PHE A 66 -4.25 15.87 4.98
C PHE A 66 -4.57 14.42 4.57
N PRO A 67 -4.80 13.49 5.53
CA PRO A 67 -4.98 12.05 5.28
C PRO A 67 -6.03 11.66 4.24
N PRO A 68 -7.16 12.38 4.10
CA PRO A 68 -8.09 12.12 2.99
C PRO A 68 -7.46 12.25 1.59
N THR A 69 -6.44 13.09 1.42
CA THR A 69 -5.68 13.18 0.16
C THR A 69 -4.93 11.90 -0.13
N ALA A 70 -4.39 11.24 0.91
CA ALA A 70 -3.70 9.96 0.76
C ALA A 70 -4.66 8.91 0.18
N LEU A 71 -5.91 8.88 0.64
CA LEU A 71 -6.93 7.94 0.16
C LEU A 71 -7.27 8.18 -1.32
N LEU A 72 -7.43 9.45 -1.72
CA LEU A 72 -7.68 9.82 -3.13
C LEU A 72 -6.48 9.52 -4.05
N LEU A 73 -5.25 9.64 -3.52
CA LEU A 73 -4.03 9.36 -4.27
C LEU A 73 -3.70 7.86 -4.28
N LEU A 74 -4.05 7.12 -3.22
CA LEU A 74 -3.94 5.66 -3.13
C LEU A 74 -4.87 4.96 -4.12
N ASP A 75 -6.11 5.44 -4.31
CA ASP A 75 -7.02 4.92 -5.34
C ASP A 75 -6.40 5.01 -6.76
N ARG A 76 -5.71 6.12 -7.05
CA ARG A 76 -4.98 6.31 -8.30
C ARG A 76 -3.71 5.46 -8.43
N ILE A 77 -3.14 5.00 -7.32
CA ILE A 77 -1.95 4.13 -7.28
C ILE A 77 -2.36 2.66 -7.38
N LEU A 78 -3.48 2.27 -6.75
CA LEU A 78 -3.82 0.86 -6.63
C LEU A 78 -4.23 0.24 -7.95
N ARG A 79 -4.98 0.91 -8.85
CA ARG A 79 -5.33 0.50 -10.25
C ARG A 79 -5.49 -1.03 -10.54
N ALA A 80 -5.74 -1.83 -9.53
CA ALA A 80 -5.73 -3.30 -9.50
C ALA A 80 -6.83 -3.73 -8.53
N PRO A 81 -8.10 -3.57 -8.94
CA PRO A 81 -9.26 -3.75 -8.05
C PRO A 81 -9.37 -5.19 -7.52
N GLU A 82 -8.94 -6.17 -8.31
CA GLU A 82 -8.95 -7.60 -7.93
C GLU A 82 -7.93 -7.90 -6.82
N LEU A 83 -6.75 -7.30 -6.88
CA LEU A 83 -5.77 -7.45 -5.81
C LEU A 83 -6.22 -6.69 -4.56
N ALA A 84 -6.77 -5.49 -4.72
CA ALA A 84 -7.26 -4.69 -3.61
C ALA A 84 -8.39 -5.40 -2.84
N SER A 85 -9.34 -6.03 -3.54
CA SER A 85 -10.43 -6.78 -2.90
C SER A 85 -9.93 -8.03 -2.17
N ALA A 86 -8.90 -8.71 -2.69
CA ALA A 86 -8.28 -9.86 -2.03
C ALA A 86 -7.51 -9.48 -0.74
N LEU A 87 -6.94 -8.26 -0.68
CA LEU A 87 -6.18 -7.77 0.47
C LEU A 87 -7.02 -7.09 1.54
N LEU A 88 -8.17 -6.53 1.15
CA LEU A 88 -9.03 -5.74 2.03
C LEU A 88 -9.45 -6.49 3.32
N PRO A 89 -9.90 -7.76 3.28
CA PRO A 89 -10.27 -8.50 4.49
C PRO A 89 -9.12 -8.66 5.48
N TRP A 90 -7.89 -8.81 4.98
CA TRP A 90 -6.69 -8.96 5.83
C TRP A 90 -6.26 -7.64 6.45
N ALA A 91 -6.33 -6.55 5.69
CA ALA A 91 -6.08 -5.21 6.21
C ALA A 91 -7.08 -4.85 7.32
N LEU A 92 -8.38 -5.11 7.07
CA LEU A 92 -9.45 -4.87 8.04
C LEU A 92 -9.35 -5.80 9.25
N GLY A 93 -9.16 -7.10 9.05
CA GLY A 93 -9.01 -8.08 10.12
C GLY A 93 -7.79 -7.80 10.99
N GLY A 94 -6.64 -7.47 10.38
CA GLY A 94 -5.43 -7.07 11.11
C GLY A 94 -5.62 -5.78 11.91
N ALA A 95 -6.33 -4.79 11.35
CA ALA A 95 -6.64 -3.55 12.06
C ALA A 95 -7.58 -3.79 13.26
N LEU A 96 -8.63 -4.59 13.07
CA LEU A 96 -9.58 -4.94 14.12
C LEU A 96 -8.91 -5.75 15.24
N ALA A 97 -8.15 -6.78 14.89
CA ALA A 97 -7.44 -7.61 15.86
C ALA A 97 -6.37 -6.80 16.61
N GLY A 98 -5.58 -5.98 15.88
CA GLY A 98 -4.59 -5.09 16.48
C GLY A 98 -5.22 -4.09 17.44
N GLY A 99 -6.38 -3.54 17.09
CA GLY A 99 -7.11 -2.61 17.95
C GLY A 99 -7.73 -3.24 19.17
N LEU A 100 -8.32 -4.42 19.02
CA LEU A 100 -8.84 -5.19 20.13
C LEU A 100 -7.73 -5.54 21.13
N LEU A 101 -6.62 -6.10 20.65
CA LEU A 101 -5.48 -6.50 21.49
C LEU A 101 -4.82 -5.30 22.17
N SER A 102 -4.63 -4.19 21.43
CA SER A 102 -4.07 -2.96 21.99
C SER A 102 -5.02 -2.32 23.01
N GLY A 103 -6.32 -2.34 22.75
CA GLY A 103 -7.35 -1.86 23.67
C GLY A 103 -7.36 -2.67 24.97
N LEU A 104 -7.35 -4.00 24.88
CA LEU A 104 -7.29 -4.90 26.02
C LEU A 104 -5.99 -4.73 26.83
N PHE A 105 -4.84 -4.64 26.15
CA PHE A 105 -3.55 -4.42 26.81
C PHE A 105 -3.48 -3.08 27.54
N LEU A 106 -3.94 -2.00 26.89
CA LEU A 106 -3.94 -0.67 27.49
C LEU A 106 -4.95 -0.57 28.64
N TRP A 107 -6.12 -1.22 28.52
CA TRP A 107 -7.09 -1.34 29.61
C TRP A 107 -6.48 -2.07 30.82
N TRP A 108 -5.85 -3.23 30.60
CA TRP A 108 -5.17 -3.99 31.65
C TRP A 108 -4.04 -3.19 32.33
N ARG A 109 -3.31 -2.37 31.57
CA ARG A 109 -2.22 -1.52 32.09
C ARG A 109 -2.68 -0.20 32.70
N GLY A 110 -3.98 0.12 32.71
CA GLY A 110 -4.48 1.42 33.14
C GLY A 110 -3.98 2.59 32.27
N ALA A 111 -3.54 2.30 31.06
CA ALA A 111 -2.95 3.28 30.14
C ALA A 111 -4.02 3.94 29.25
N ARG A 112 -3.74 5.17 28.79
CA ARG A 112 -4.69 5.92 27.95
C ARG A 112 -4.87 5.25 26.58
N THR A 113 -6.11 4.89 26.25
CA THR A 113 -6.57 4.20 25.02
C THR A 113 -6.23 4.90 23.70
N THR A 114 -5.71 6.13 23.74
CA THR A 114 -5.45 6.92 22.52
C THR A 114 -4.42 6.30 21.59
N TRP A 115 -3.51 5.44 22.07
CA TRP A 115 -2.50 4.76 21.23
C TRP A 115 -2.99 3.47 20.57
N ALA A 116 -4.16 2.95 20.98
CA ALA A 116 -4.72 1.73 20.41
C ALA A 116 -4.94 1.89 18.90
N LEU A 117 -5.36 3.08 18.45
CA LEU A 117 -5.60 3.37 17.04
C LEU A 117 -4.33 3.22 16.19
N GLY A 118 -3.22 3.82 16.60
CA GLY A 118 -1.95 3.76 15.87
C GLY A 118 -1.42 2.33 15.78
N LEU A 119 -1.52 1.56 16.87
CA LEU A 119 -1.15 0.14 16.88
C LEU A 119 -2.08 -0.71 15.99
N SER A 120 -3.38 -0.43 15.99
CA SER A 120 -4.34 -1.06 15.08
C SER A 120 -3.95 -0.86 13.62
N LEU A 121 -3.68 0.40 13.26
CA LEU A 121 -3.35 0.80 11.90
C LEU A 121 -2.02 0.18 11.44
N LEU A 122 -1.02 0.12 12.32
CA LEU A 122 0.25 -0.56 12.06
C LEU A 122 0.04 -2.06 11.85
N ALA A 123 -0.71 -2.71 12.74
CA ALA A 123 -1.01 -4.14 12.64
C ALA A 123 -1.77 -4.48 11.35
N GLY A 124 -2.75 -3.66 10.96
CA GLY A 124 -3.47 -3.80 9.69
C GLY A 124 -2.55 -3.66 8.48
N THR A 125 -1.62 -2.71 8.49
CA THR A 125 -0.63 -2.53 7.40
C THR A 125 0.30 -3.73 7.27
N LEU A 126 0.78 -4.24 8.41
CA LEU A 126 1.65 -5.40 8.45
C LEU A 126 0.91 -6.65 7.94
N ALA A 127 -0.32 -6.87 8.43
CA ALA A 127 -1.17 -7.96 7.98
C ALA A 127 -1.43 -7.87 6.46
N MET A 128 -1.76 -6.69 5.94
CA MET A 128 -1.92 -6.47 4.49
C MET A 128 -0.66 -6.82 3.71
N THR A 129 0.51 -6.41 4.19
CA THR A 129 1.79 -6.63 3.48
C THR A 129 2.15 -8.12 3.46
N VAL A 130 2.00 -8.81 4.59
CA VAL A 130 2.26 -10.26 4.70
C VAL A 130 1.25 -11.06 3.90
N SER A 131 -0.04 -10.74 3.99
CA SER A 131 -1.07 -11.41 3.20
C SER A 131 -0.89 -11.15 1.71
N GLY A 132 -0.47 -9.94 1.31
CA GLY A 132 -0.15 -9.62 -0.07
C GLY A 132 1.03 -10.42 -0.62
N GLU A 133 2.05 -10.64 0.20
CA GLU A 133 3.15 -11.54 -0.15
C GLU A 133 2.67 -12.97 -0.38
N VAL A 134 1.83 -13.52 0.51
CA VAL A 134 1.33 -14.90 0.40
C VAL A 134 0.37 -15.06 -0.78
N ILE A 135 -0.60 -14.14 -0.93
CA ILE A 135 -1.62 -14.19 -1.98
C ILE A 135 -0.98 -14.00 -3.36
N SER A 136 -0.11 -13.00 -3.51
CA SER A 136 0.59 -12.77 -4.79
C SER A 136 1.41 -13.99 -5.21
N ARG A 137 2.11 -14.61 -4.27
CA ARG A 137 2.88 -15.84 -4.49
C ARG A 137 2.01 -16.99 -4.99
N ARG A 138 0.88 -17.24 -4.32
CA ARG A 138 -0.06 -18.30 -4.68
C ARG A 138 -0.68 -18.06 -6.05
N ALA A 139 -1.13 -16.84 -6.31
CA ALA A 139 -1.73 -16.45 -7.58
C ALA A 139 -0.73 -16.62 -8.75
N MET A 140 0.50 -16.14 -8.58
CA MET A 140 1.56 -16.30 -9.58
C MET A 140 1.85 -17.77 -9.88
N CYS A 141 1.99 -18.60 -8.85
CA CYS A 141 2.29 -20.01 -9.04
C CYS A 141 1.14 -20.79 -9.67
N SER A 142 -0.09 -20.55 -9.20
CA SER A 142 -1.28 -21.17 -9.78
C SER A 142 -1.41 -20.83 -11.27
N ALA A 143 -1.29 -19.55 -11.63
CA ALA A 143 -1.38 -19.12 -13.02
C ALA A 143 -0.15 -19.52 -13.86
N ALA A 144 1.01 -19.73 -13.25
CA ALA A 144 2.21 -20.22 -13.95
C ALA A 144 2.08 -21.69 -14.33
N ALA A 145 1.41 -22.48 -13.49
CA ALA A 145 1.12 -23.88 -13.74
C ALA A 145 0.24 -24.08 -15.00
N ASP A 146 -0.70 -23.17 -15.25
CA ASP A 146 -1.51 -23.13 -16.48
C ASP A 146 -0.67 -22.96 -17.77
N HIS A 147 0.60 -22.59 -17.62
CA HIS A 147 1.56 -22.42 -18.71
C HIS A 147 2.74 -23.39 -18.62
N GLY A 148 2.64 -24.47 -17.82
CA GLY A 148 3.68 -25.49 -17.67
C GLY A 148 4.90 -25.06 -16.85
N ALA A 149 4.90 -23.86 -16.28
CA ALA A 149 6.03 -23.34 -15.53
C ALA A 149 6.02 -23.83 -14.07
N THR A 150 7.08 -24.52 -13.66
CA THR A 150 7.29 -25.00 -12.29
C THR A 150 8.09 -24.03 -11.42
N THR A 151 8.64 -22.97 -12.02
CA THR A 151 9.40 -21.95 -11.30
C THR A 151 9.07 -20.55 -11.82
N VAL A 152 9.10 -19.58 -10.91
CA VAL A 152 8.92 -18.16 -11.23
C VAL A 152 10.03 -17.35 -10.57
N LEU A 153 10.58 -16.36 -11.27
CA LEU A 153 11.45 -15.34 -10.70
C LEU A 153 10.56 -14.19 -10.22
N ARG A 154 10.75 -13.68 -9.01
CA ARG A 154 9.93 -12.58 -8.49
C ARG A 154 10.66 -11.63 -7.56
N ASN A 155 10.12 -10.43 -7.46
CA ASN A 155 10.39 -9.49 -6.39
C ASN A 155 9.39 -9.70 -5.25
N SER A 156 9.68 -9.16 -4.06
CA SER A 156 8.73 -9.18 -2.95
C SER A 156 7.57 -8.21 -3.20
N PHE A 157 6.41 -8.49 -2.62
CA PHE A 157 5.22 -7.65 -2.71
C PHE A 157 5.52 -6.22 -2.25
N SER A 158 6.27 -6.07 -1.15
CA SER A 158 6.72 -4.77 -0.63
C SER A 158 7.68 -4.03 -1.57
N TRP A 159 8.45 -4.76 -2.40
CA TRP A 159 9.24 -4.14 -3.46
C TRP A 159 8.31 -3.56 -4.55
N SER A 160 7.28 -4.29 -4.98
CA SER A 160 6.32 -3.78 -5.97
C SER A 160 5.48 -2.60 -5.47
N LEU A 161 5.14 -2.57 -4.18
CA LEU A 161 4.47 -1.39 -3.59
C LEU A 161 5.33 -0.12 -3.71
N ARG A 162 6.65 -0.26 -3.63
CA ARG A 162 7.61 0.84 -3.74
C ARG A 162 7.99 1.20 -5.18
N HIS A 163 7.77 0.29 -6.13
CA HIS A 163 8.09 0.46 -7.55
C HIS A 163 6.85 0.33 -8.47
N PRO A 164 5.71 0.98 -8.19
CA PRO A 164 4.47 0.80 -8.97
C PRO A 164 4.50 1.53 -10.33
N ARG A 165 5.53 2.33 -10.61
CA ARG A 165 5.56 3.28 -11.73
C ARG A 165 6.86 3.24 -12.51
N ARG A 166 6.99 2.25 -13.38
CA ARG A 166 7.76 2.42 -14.63
C ARG A 166 6.98 1.76 -15.75
N ALA A 167 6.01 2.48 -16.29
CA ALA A 167 5.17 2.02 -17.41
C ALA A 167 5.99 1.62 -18.66
N PHE A 168 7.30 1.93 -18.70
CA PHE A 168 8.21 1.64 -19.80
C PHE A 168 9.65 1.28 -19.38
N ASN A 169 9.93 1.03 -18.10
CA ASN A 169 11.24 0.46 -17.74
C ASN A 169 10.97 -0.96 -17.27
N PHE A 170 11.33 -1.92 -18.12
CA PHE A 170 12.06 -3.17 -17.90
C PHE A 170 12.10 -3.86 -16.51
N GLU A 171 11.79 -3.19 -15.40
CA GLU A 171 11.65 -3.72 -14.05
C GLU A 171 10.33 -4.51 -13.91
N VAL A 172 10.43 -5.83 -14.03
CA VAL A 172 9.29 -6.74 -13.95
C VAL A 172 9.13 -7.28 -12.52
N HIS A 173 7.89 -7.41 -12.07
CA HIS A 173 7.65 -7.91 -10.72
C HIS A 173 7.81 -9.44 -10.62
N GLY A 174 7.33 -10.14 -11.64
CA GLY A 174 7.41 -11.58 -11.76
C GLY A 174 7.75 -11.92 -13.20
N LEU A 175 8.58 -12.95 -13.37
CA LEU A 175 9.00 -13.47 -14.65
C LEU A 175 8.94 -14.99 -14.62
N THR A 176 8.46 -15.59 -15.70
CA THR A 176 8.62 -17.02 -15.94
C THR A 176 9.01 -17.27 -17.39
N ARG A 177 9.76 -18.34 -17.63
CA ARG A 177 10.19 -18.77 -18.96
C ARG A 177 9.91 -20.26 -19.10
N HIS A 178 9.06 -20.59 -20.07
CA HIS A 178 8.70 -21.96 -20.43
C HIS A 178 8.50 -22.03 -21.94
N ASP A 179 9.04 -23.07 -22.58
CA ASP A 179 9.05 -23.26 -24.04
C ASP A 179 9.49 -22.02 -24.83
N GLU A 180 10.62 -21.44 -24.41
CA GLU A 180 11.21 -20.21 -24.97
C GLU A 180 10.36 -18.93 -24.85
N VAL A 181 9.12 -19.02 -24.37
CA VAL A 181 8.24 -17.87 -24.16
C VAL A 181 8.50 -17.27 -22.79
N THR A 182 8.93 -16.01 -22.77
CA THR A 182 9.06 -15.22 -21.54
C THR A 182 7.72 -14.53 -21.24
N ARG A 183 7.23 -14.72 -20.01
CA ARG A 183 6.00 -14.10 -19.53
C ARG A 183 6.27 -13.25 -18.30
N ILE A 184 5.53 -12.15 -18.18
CA ILE A 184 5.60 -11.24 -17.03
C ILE A 184 4.29 -11.21 -16.27
N TRP A 185 4.39 -11.01 -14.97
CA TRP A 185 3.23 -10.93 -14.09
C TRP A 185 2.59 -9.55 -14.14
N SER A 186 1.27 -9.50 -14.36
CA SER A 186 0.46 -8.29 -14.25
C SER A 186 -0.41 -8.35 -13.00
N TYR A 187 -0.21 -7.42 -12.06
CA TYR A 187 -1.10 -7.27 -10.91
C TYR A 187 -2.48 -6.71 -11.24
N ARG A 188 -2.61 -6.05 -12.40
CA ARG A 188 -3.89 -5.47 -12.82
C ARG A 188 -4.90 -6.54 -13.23
N SER A 189 -4.43 -7.57 -13.91
CA SER A 189 -5.24 -8.67 -14.45
C SER A 189 -4.99 -10.00 -13.74
N VAL A 190 -4.13 -9.98 -12.71
CA VAL A 190 -3.73 -11.15 -11.91
C VAL A 190 -3.33 -12.33 -12.82
N SER A 191 -2.53 -12.06 -13.85
CA SER A 191 -2.22 -13.04 -14.90
C SER A 191 -0.84 -12.83 -15.55
N TRP A 192 -0.38 -13.88 -16.24
CA TRP A 192 0.86 -13.87 -17.01
C TRP A 192 0.64 -13.37 -18.45
N HIS A 193 1.48 -12.44 -18.90
CA HIS A 193 1.45 -11.90 -20.26
C HIS A 193 2.73 -12.22 -20.99
N ALA A 194 2.63 -12.73 -22.22
CA ALA A 194 3.78 -13.00 -23.05
C ALA A 194 4.46 -11.71 -23.48
N LEU A 195 5.79 -11.69 -23.43
CA LEU A 195 6.61 -10.62 -23.96
C LEU A 195 7.25 -11.03 -25.30
N PRO A 196 7.27 -10.12 -26.28
CA PRO A 196 8.14 -10.27 -27.45
C PRO A 196 9.61 -10.41 -27.02
N GLU A 197 10.36 -11.24 -27.73
CA GLU A 197 11.75 -11.55 -27.38
C GLU A 197 12.66 -10.31 -27.39
N THR A 198 12.37 -9.34 -28.28
CA THR A 198 13.08 -8.05 -28.37
C THR A 198 12.96 -7.22 -27.09
N ILE A 199 11.86 -7.34 -26.37
CA ILE A 199 11.64 -6.69 -25.08
C ILE A 199 12.22 -7.55 -23.96
N ALA A 200 12.02 -8.87 -24.03
CA ALA A 200 12.44 -9.81 -23.00
C ALA A 200 13.95 -9.82 -22.73
N ARG A 201 14.79 -9.44 -23.71
CA ARG A 201 16.25 -9.35 -23.52
C ARG A 201 16.71 -8.13 -22.71
N ASN A 202 15.84 -7.12 -22.59
CA ASN A 202 16.17 -5.84 -21.96
C ASN A 202 15.51 -5.67 -20.58
N ILE A 203 14.81 -6.69 -20.07
CA ILE A 203 14.15 -6.63 -18.76
C ILE A 203 15.12 -6.88 -17.61
N ASP A 204 14.95 -6.13 -16.52
CA ASP A 204 15.62 -6.39 -15.25
C ASP A 204 15.00 -7.62 -14.61
N VAL A 205 15.78 -8.70 -14.60
CA VAL A 205 15.32 -10.00 -14.11
C VAL A 205 15.18 -9.95 -12.58
N PRO A 206 14.05 -10.40 -12.02
CA PRO A 206 13.90 -10.47 -10.57
C PRO A 206 14.90 -11.44 -9.95
N PRO A 207 15.51 -11.10 -8.80
CA PRO A 207 16.63 -11.87 -8.27
C PRO A 207 16.20 -13.17 -7.56
N HIS A 208 14.94 -13.28 -7.12
CA HIS A 208 14.51 -14.42 -6.31
C HIS A 208 13.78 -15.46 -7.13
N ARG A 209 14.36 -16.66 -7.21
CA ARG A 209 13.69 -17.85 -7.75
C ARG A 209 12.77 -18.46 -6.72
N LEU A 210 11.52 -18.67 -7.11
CA LEU A 210 10.50 -19.34 -6.33
C LEU A 210 10.08 -20.63 -7.06
N PRO A 211 10.26 -21.81 -6.42
CA PRO A 211 9.63 -23.03 -6.89
C PRO A 211 8.12 -22.96 -6.64
N CYS A 212 7.34 -23.28 -7.66
CA CYS A 212 5.90 -23.40 -7.57
C CYS A 212 5.54 -24.87 -7.30
N PRO A 213 4.72 -25.14 -6.27
CA PRO A 213 4.25 -26.48 -5.97
C PRO A 213 3.27 -27.00 -7.01
#